data_AF-A0A0M9FXJ9-F1
#
_entry.id   AF-A0A0M9FXJ9-F1
#
_cell.length_a   1.000
_cell.length_b   1.000
_cell.length_c   1.000
_cell.angle_alpha   90.00
_cell.angle_beta   90.00
_cell.angle_gamma   90.00
#
_symmetry.space_group_name_H-M   'P 1'
#
loop_
_entity.id
_entity.type
_entity.pdbx_description
1 polymer ?
#
loop_
_entity_poly.entity_id
_entity_poly.type
_entity_poly.pdbx_seq_one_letter_code
_entity_poly.pdbx_strand_id
1 'polypeptide(L)'
;MALPVVGVVSYEEGVCPLVRSLSLAFAGHHRGRVHVAVQRYGDGEADETLREARTRLRNRVISATPVLKCAYGSAVKVASSARGEGVADVARRVLQASDGAGVVLPSTCGAGDGGAAGLRVRGFVMDARTPHAPVTSTAALRAALSMPGQTLALEDFRAVRVGPDDRDVVLVLAREDAAAKAVHWIDGASENDLLLTYPLPLEAYEDMTAELQWSRP
;
A
#
# COMPACT_ATOMS: atom_id res chain seq x y z
N MET A 1 8.37 12.60 -9.01
CA MET A 1 8.69 12.72 -7.56
C MET A 1 9.50 11.50 -7.12
N ALA A 2 10.56 11.68 -6.33
CA ALA A 2 11.52 10.62 -5.97
C ALA A 2 11.44 10.15 -4.50
N LEU A 3 10.52 10.70 -3.71
CA LEU A 3 10.29 10.25 -2.33
C LEU A 3 9.86 8.79 -2.33
N PRO A 4 10.34 7.94 -1.42
CA PRO A 4 9.93 6.55 -1.36
C PRO A 4 8.46 6.40 -0.94
N VAL A 5 7.84 5.32 -1.41
CA VAL A 5 6.51 4.87 -0.99
C VAL A 5 6.66 3.59 -0.18
N VAL A 6 6.02 3.54 0.99
CA VAL A 6 5.90 2.35 1.83
C VAL A 6 4.47 1.83 1.72
N GLY A 7 4.28 0.67 1.10
CA GLY A 7 3.01 -0.05 1.11
C GLY A 7 2.94 -1.01 2.29
N VAL A 8 1.79 -1.12 2.95
CA VAL A 8 1.55 -2.14 3.98
C VAL A 8 0.29 -2.92 3.62
N VAL A 9 0.42 -4.25 3.52
CA VAL A 9 -0.69 -5.16 3.18
C VAL A 9 -0.75 -6.32 4.17
N SER A 10 -1.94 -6.87 4.37
CA SER A 10 -2.13 -8.04 5.24
C SER A 10 -1.84 -9.38 4.54
N TYR A 11 -1.94 -9.42 3.21
CA TYR A 11 -1.79 -10.64 2.41
C TYR A 11 -0.90 -10.39 1.19
N GLU A 12 -0.14 -11.40 0.78
CA GLU A 12 0.73 -11.33 -0.41
C GLU A 12 -0.06 -11.01 -1.69
N GLU A 13 -1.31 -11.46 -1.78
CA GLU A 13 -2.23 -11.15 -2.89
C GLU A 13 -2.51 -9.65 -3.05
N GLY A 14 -2.26 -8.83 -2.02
CA GLY A 14 -2.41 -7.38 -2.10
C GLY A 14 -1.20 -6.65 -2.68
N VAL A 15 -0.03 -7.31 -2.78
CA VAL A 15 1.23 -6.63 -3.16
C VAL A 15 1.17 -6.10 -4.59
N CYS A 16 0.81 -6.96 -5.56
CA CYS A 16 0.79 -6.56 -6.98
C CYS A 16 -0.28 -5.49 -7.27
N PRO A 17 -1.53 -5.62 -6.79
CA PRO A 17 -2.52 -4.56 -6.90
C PRO A 17 -2.08 -3.25 -6.28
N LEU A 18 -1.43 -3.28 -5.10
CA LEU A 18 -0.93 -2.07 -4.46
C LEU A 18 0.15 -1.39 -5.30
N VAL A 19 1.11 -2.14 -5.85
CA VAL A 19 2.16 -1.57 -6.70
C VAL A 19 1.57 -0.93 -7.96
N ARG A 20 0.61 -1.59 -8.61
CA ARG A 20 -0.06 -1.02 -9.80
C ARG A 20 -0.95 0.18 -9.48
N SER A 21 -1.58 0.19 -8.30
CA SER A 21 -2.40 1.33 -7.89
C SER A 21 -1.57 2.60 -7.70
N LEU A 22 -0.26 2.52 -7.40
CA LEU A 22 0.60 3.69 -7.28
C LEU A 22 0.70 4.50 -8.58
N SER A 23 0.62 3.83 -9.73
CA SER A 23 0.59 4.51 -11.04
C SER A 23 -0.64 5.40 -11.17
N LEU A 24 -1.77 4.97 -10.61
CA LEU A 24 -3.00 5.77 -10.55
C LEU A 24 -2.90 6.86 -9.48
N ALA A 25 -2.54 6.46 -8.25
CA ALA A 25 -2.45 7.32 -7.08
C ALA A 25 -1.55 8.55 -7.29
N PHE A 26 -0.45 8.38 -8.03
CA PHE A 26 0.50 9.45 -8.32
C PHE A 26 0.50 9.90 -9.79
N ALA A 27 -0.57 9.61 -10.54
CA ALA A 27 -0.74 9.98 -11.95
C ALA A 27 0.49 9.64 -12.83
N GLY A 28 1.15 8.52 -12.55
CA GLY A 28 2.33 8.06 -13.27
C GLY A 28 3.59 8.90 -13.04
N HIS A 29 3.59 9.88 -12.13
CA HIS A 29 4.72 10.79 -11.88
C HIS A 29 5.67 10.33 -10.76
N HIS A 30 5.29 9.31 -9.98
CA HIS A 30 6.19 8.73 -8.98
C HIS A 30 7.33 7.95 -9.67
N ARG A 31 8.55 8.12 -9.17
CA ARG A 31 9.79 7.47 -9.65
C ARG A 31 10.69 7.06 -8.47
N GLY A 32 10.20 7.16 -7.25
CA GLY A 32 10.93 6.76 -6.05
C GLY A 32 10.90 5.24 -5.84
N ARG A 33 11.64 4.76 -4.84
CA ARG A 33 11.59 3.35 -4.45
C ARG A 33 10.25 3.00 -3.81
N VAL A 34 9.80 1.78 -4.01
CA VAL A 34 8.60 1.22 -3.41
C VAL A 34 8.99 0.09 -2.49
N HIS A 35 8.55 0.15 -1.23
CA HIS A 35 8.77 -0.89 -0.25
C HIS A 35 7.42 -1.42 0.19
N VAL A 36 7.13 -2.70 -0.07
CA VAL A 36 5.86 -3.31 0.37
C VAL A 36 6.15 -4.24 1.54
N ALA A 37 5.59 -3.91 2.71
CA ALA A 37 5.62 -4.72 3.89
C ALA A 37 4.36 -5.61 3.94
N VAL A 38 4.56 -6.92 3.90
CA VAL A 38 3.49 -7.90 4.14
C VAL A 38 3.45 -8.17 5.65
N GLN A 39 2.49 -7.55 6.33
CA GLN A 39 2.30 -7.72 7.76
C GLN A 39 1.32 -8.86 8.02
N ARG A 40 1.83 -9.94 8.61
CA ARG A 40 0.98 -11.04 9.08
C ARG A 40 0.18 -10.58 10.30
N TYR A 41 -1.10 -10.93 10.32
CA TYR A 41 -1.98 -10.72 11.46
C TYR A 41 -1.59 -11.66 12.62
N GLY A 42 -1.89 -11.32 13.87
CA GLY A 42 -1.85 -12.32 14.93
C GLY A 42 -2.04 -11.85 16.36
N ASP A 43 -3.19 -12.24 16.93
CA ASP A 43 -3.43 -12.44 18.37
C ASP A 43 -3.40 -13.95 18.72
N GLY A 44 -2.66 -14.77 17.95
CA GLY A 44 -2.35 -16.16 18.31
C GLY A 44 -3.03 -17.28 17.51
N GLU A 45 -4.02 -17.01 16.64
CA GLU A 45 -4.80 -18.12 16.03
C GLU A 45 -4.70 -18.37 14.51
N ALA A 46 -4.19 -17.48 13.65
CA ALA A 46 -3.86 -17.93 12.29
C ALA A 46 -2.95 -16.99 11.50
N ASP A 47 -1.80 -17.52 11.04
CA ASP A 47 -1.08 -17.05 9.83
C ASP A 47 -1.84 -17.54 8.57
N GLU A 48 -3.18 -17.44 8.57
CA GLU A 48 -4.00 -17.94 7.46
C GLU A 48 -3.77 -17.07 6.23
N THR A 49 -3.40 -17.69 5.12
CA THR A 49 -3.35 -17.03 3.82
C THR A 49 -4.77 -16.69 3.36
N LEU A 50 -4.92 -15.67 2.51
CA LEU A 50 -6.24 -15.32 1.98
C LEU A 50 -6.89 -16.49 1.20
N ARG A 51 -6.05 -17.35 0.59
CA ARG A 51 -6.48 -18.61 -0.05
C ARG A 51 -7.10 -19.59 0.94
N GLU A 52 -6.46 -19.81 2.09
CA GLU A 52 -6.99 -20.69 3.14
C GLU A 52 -8.29 -20.14 3.73
N ALA A 53 -8.36 -18.82 3.97
CA ALA A 53 -9.58 -18.16 4.43
C ALA A 53 -10.75 -18.38 3.45
N ARG A 54 -10.49 -18.28 2.14
CA ARG A 54 -11.49 -18.60 1.09
C ARG A 54 -11.94 -20.05 1.15
N THR A 55 -11.00 -20.99 1.27
CA THR A 55 -11.33 -22.42 1.37
C THR A 55 -12.19 -22.71 2.59
N ARG A 56 -11.82 -22.20 3.77
CA ARG A 56 -12.58 -22.35 5.02
C ARG A 56 -13.98 -21.75 4.92
N LEU A 57 -14.10 -20.57 4.33
CA LEU A 57 -15.38 -19.88 4.13
C LEU A 57 -16.19 -20.40 2.92
N ARG A 58 -15.69 -21.44 2.23
CA ARG A 58 -16.29 -22.00 1.00
C ARG A 58 -16.58 -20.94 -0.06
N ASN A 59 -15.73 -19.93 -0.13
CA ASN A 59 -15.85 -18.83 -1.08
C ASN A 59 -14.95 -19.08 -2.29
N ARG A 60 -15.53 -19.52 -3.40
CA ARG A 60 -14.80 -19.70 -4.64
C ARG A 60 -14.80 -18.40 -5.42
N VAL A 61 -13.61 -17.85 -5.68
CA VAL A 61 -13.43 -16.76 -6.63
C VAL A 61 -13.06 -17.38 -7.97
N ILE A 62 -13.73 -16.96 -9.03
CA ILE A 62 -13.40 -17.34 -10.40
C ILE A 62 -13.40 -16.04 -11.19
N SER A 63 -12.23 -15.62 -11.65
CA SER A 63 -12.18 -14.58 -12.66
C SER A 63 -12.36 -15.22 -14.03
N ALA A 64 -13.20 -14.61 -14.86
CA ALA A 64 -13.42 -15.03 -16.23
C ALA A 64 -12.24 -14.68 -17.15
N THR A 65 -11.34 -13.79 -16.70
CA THR A 65 -10.24 -13.27 -17.51
C THR A 65 -8.91 -13.50 -16.80
N PRO A 66 -7.91 -14.08 -17.47
CA PRO A 66 -6.57 -14.17 -16.91
C PRO A 66 -5.93 -12.78 -16.87
N VAL A 67 -5.20 -12.48 -15.79
CA VAL A 67 -4.39 -11.25 -15.69
C VAL A 67 -2.92 -11.58 -15.53
N LEU A 68 -2.08 -10.64 -15.94
CA LEU A 68 -0.64 -10.70 -15.74
C LEU A 68 -0.31 -10.36 -14.29
N LYS A 69 0.39 -11.26 -13.59
CA LYS A 69 0.98 -10.99 -12.28
C LYS A 69 2.21 -10.10 -12.40
N CYS A 70 2.53 -9.43 -11.30
CA CYS A 70 3.73 -8.60 -11.21
C CYS A 70 4.97 -9.46 -11.01
N ALA A 71 5.99 -9.20 -11.82
CA ALA A 71 7.39 -9.44 -11.46
C ALA A 71 8.01 -8.07 -11.16
N TYR A 72 8.84 -7.97 -10.13
CA TYR A 72 9.30 -6.68 -9.63
C TYR A 72 10.74 -6.40 -10.05
N GLY A 73 10.98 -5.17 -10.51
CA GLY A 73 12.33 -4.64 -10.73
C GLY A 73 13.00 -4.20 -9.42
N SER A 74 14.23 -3.71 -9.53
CA SER A 74 15.06 -3.30 -8.37
C SER A 74 14.51 -2.10 -7.57
N ALA A 75 13.58 -1.34 -8.16
CA ALA A 75 12.90 -0.23 -7.51
C ALA A 75 11.87 -0.67 -6.47
N VAL A 76 11.39 -1.92 -6.53
CA VAL A 76 10.39 -2.48 -5.61
C VAL A 76 11.03 -3.52 -4.72
N LYS A 77 10.87 -3.39 -3.41
CA LYS A 77 11.29 -4.40 -2.42
C LYS A 77 10.09 -4.87 -1.62
N VAL A 78 9.82 -6.17 -1.66
CA VAL A 78 8.79 -6.81 -0.85
C VAL A 78 9.45 -7.51 0.32
N ALA A 79 8.94 -7.32 1.54
CA ALA A 79 9.46 -7.96 2.74
C ALA A 79 8.33 -8.26 3.73
N SER A 80 8.53 -9.25 4.59
CA SER A 80 7.66 -9.49 5.74
C SER A 80 7.87 -8.40 6.81
N SER A 81 6.79 -8.00 7.46
CA SER A 81 6.82 -7.15 8.66
C SER A 81 6.59 -7.96 9.93
N ALA A 82 7.03 -7.41 11.07
CA ALA A 82 6.70 -7.99 12.36
C ALA A 82 5.18 -7.89 12.62
N ARG A 83 4.66 -8.86 13.37
CA ARG A 83 3.25 -8.87 13.79
C ARG A 83 2.95 -7.64 14.65
N GLY A 84 1.82 -7.00 14.40
CA GLY A 84 1.38 -5.82 15.16
C GLY A 84 2.26 -4.57 15.03
N GLU A 85 3.30 -4.60 14.20
CA GLU A 85 4.19 -3.45 13.95
C GLU A 85 3.36 -2.25 13.45
N GLY A 86 3.51 -1.10 14.11
CA GLY A 86 2.80 0.12 13.72
C GLY A 86 3.29 0.64 12.37
N VAL A 87 2.41 1.30 11.61
CA VAL A 87 2.75 1.89 10.30
C VAL A 87 3.94 2.85 10.40
N ALA A 88 4.00 3.63 11.47
CA ALA A 88 5.11 4.55 11.73
C ALA A 88 6.43 3.81 11.97
N ASP A 89 6.39 2.64 12.61
CA ASP A 89 7.59 1.83 12.89
C ASP A 89 8.08 1.13 11.62
N VAL A 90 7.16 0.59 10.81
CA VAL A 90 7.47 0.06 9.47
C VAL A 90 8.12 1.14 8.62
N ALA A 91 7.49 2.31 8.54
CA ALA A 91 8.01 3.43 7.77
C ALA A 91 9.38 3.87 8.30
N ARG A 92 9.56 4.00 9.61
CA ARG A 92 10.85 4.36 10.22
C ARG A 92 11.93 3.35 9.85
N ARG A 93 11.68 2.05 10.00
CA ARG A 93 12.63 0.99 9.66
C ARG A 93 13.03 1.01 8.18
N VAL A 94 12.06 1.21 7.28
CA VAL A 94 12.32 1.28 5.84
C VAL A 94 13.08 2.55 5.47
N LEU A 95 12.73 3.68 6.08
CA LEU A 95 13.27 5.00 5.74
C LEU A 95 14.59 5.32 6.45
N GLN A 96 14.91 4.64 7.56
CA GLN A 96 16.22 4.71 8.24
C GLN A 96 17.38 4.35 7.29
N ALA A 97 17.14 3.44 6.34
CA ALA A 97 18.15 3.09 5.33
C ALA A 97 18.34 4.17 4.24
N SER A 98 17.57 5.26 4.28
CA SER A 98 17.53 6.32 3.25
C SER A 98 18.02 7.67 3.80
N ASP A 99 19.08 7.65 4.62
CA ASP A 99 19.62 8.83 5.31
C ASP A 99 19.68 10.08 4.41
N GLY A 100 19.00 11.15 4.83
CA GLY A 100 18.99 12.44 4.15
C GLY A 100 17.88 12.68 3.12
N ALA A 101 17.18 11.65 2.62
CA ALA A 101 16.11 11.83 1.64
C ALA A 101 14.83 12.39 2.30
N GLY A 102 14.39 13.58 1.88
CA GLY A 102 13.14 14.19 2.32
C GLY A 102 12.91 15.55 1.67
N VAL A 103 11.64 15.92 1.49
CA VAL A 103 11.24 17.22 0.91
C VAL A 103 10.65 18.08 2.01
N VAL A 104 11.23 19.27 2.22
CA VAL A 104 10.66 20.27 3.13
C VAL A 104 9.50 20.97 2.43
N LEU A 105 8.33 20.96 3.06
CA LEU A 105 7.15 21.62 2.52
C LEU A 105 7.31 23.15 2.59
N PRO A 106 6.98 23.88 1.51
CA PRO A 106 7.04 25.34 1.49
C PRO A 106 6.24 26.00 2.61
N SER A 107 6.62 27.22 2.97
CA SER A 107 5.87 28.04 3.95
C SER A 107 4.43 28.36 3.53
N THR A 108 4.11 28.19 2.24
CA THR A 108 2.76 28.36 1.69
C THR A 108 1.83 27.17 1.96
N CYS A 109 2.34 26.03 2.45
CA CYS A 109 1.55 24.84 2.77
C CYS A 109 0.86 24.93 4.15
N GLY A 110 0.05 25.97 4.34
CA GLY A 110 -0.73 26.23 5.56
C GLY A 110 0.06 27.02 6.61
N ALA A 111 -0.26 28.30 6.75
CA ALA A 111 0.26 29.17 7.80
C ALA A 111 -0.74 29.20 8.97
N GLY A 112 -0.48 28.44 10.04
CA GLY A 112 -1.30 28.39 11.25
C GLY A 112 -0.88 27.26 12.19
N ASP A 113 -1.40 27.26 13.42
CA ASP A 113 -1.17 26.17 14.38
C ASP A 113 -1.77 24.86 13.83
N GLY A 114 -0.89 23.91 13.50
CA GLY A 114 -1.24 22.67 12.80
C GLY A 114 -1.00 22.67 11.28
N GLY A 115 -0.41 23.73 10.72
CA GLY A 115 -0.03 23.80 9.30
C GLY A 115 1.11 22.86 8.90
N ALA A 116 1.11 22.42 7.64
CA ALA A 116 2.13 21.51 7.10
C ALA A 116 3.45 22.22 6.74
N ALA A 117 3.49 23.55 6.86
CA ALA A 117 4.63 24.39 6.54
C ALA A 117 5.89 24.00 7.33
N GLY A 118 6.98 23.74 6.60
CA GLY A 118 8.28 23.36 7.16
C GLY A 118 8.35 21.96 7.76
N LEU A 119 7.32 21.12 7.56
CA LEU A 119 7.45 19.68 7.75
C LEU A 119 8.37 19.11 6.68
N ARG A 120 9.23 18.17 7.06
CA ARG A 120 10.08 17.43 6.14
C ARG A 120 9.45 16.07 5.87
N VAL A 121 8.86 15.94 4.69
CA VAL A 121 8.24 14.70 4.22
C VAL A 121 9.32 13.73 3.78
N ARG A 122 9.43 12.61 4.49
CA ARG A 122 10.40 11.54 4.23
C ARG A 122 9.89 10.50 3.23
N GLY A 123 8.58 10.42 3.02
CA GLY A 123 7.95 9.47 2.11
C GLY A 123 6.43 9.42 2.25
N PHE A 124 5.81 8.59 1.43
CA PHE A 124 4.38 8.27 1.50
C PHE A 124 4.17 6.88 2.07
N VAL A 125 3.06 6.67 2.75
CA VAL A 125 2.67 5.36 3.25
C VAL A 125 1.24 5.05 2.81
N MET A 126 1.07 3.91 2.14
CA MET A 126 -0.23 3.36 1.78
C MET A 126 -0.54 2.22 2.74
N ASP A 127 -1.36 2.48 3.74
CA ASP A 127 -1.79 1.46 4.71
C ASP A 127 -3.06 0.77 4.18
N ALA A 128 -2.84 -0.30 3.43
CA ALA A 128 -3.85 -1.16 2.83
C ALA A 128 -4.06 -2.46 3.62
N ARG A 129 -3.82 -2.42 4.94
CA ARG A 129 -4.12 -3.56 5.82
C ARG A 129 -5.62 -3.82 5.90
N THR A 130 -5.97 -5.09 6.07
CA THR A 130 -7.35 -5.53 6.20
C THR A 130 -7.94 -5.06 7.54
N PRO A 131 -9.04 -4.29 7.56
CA PRO A 131 -9.55 -3.63 8.78
C PRO A 131 -10.13 -4.57 9.85
N HIS A 132 -10.35 -5.84 9.54
CA HIS A 132 -10.91 -6.82 10.48
C HIS A 132 -10.27 -8.20 10.28
N ALA A 133 -8.94 -8.25 10.21
CA ALA A 133 -8.26 -9.54 10.32
C ALA A 133 -8.49 -10.13 11.73
N PRO A 134 -8.67 -11.46 11.88
CA PRO A 134 -8.68 -12.46 10.82
C PRO A 134 -9.99 -12.40 10.00
N VAL A 135 -9.93 -12.79 8.72
CA VAL A 135 -11.10 -12.73 7.84
C VAL A 135 -12.11 -13.83 8.20
N THR A 136 -13.19 -13.46 8.89
CA THR A 136 -14.17 -14.42 9.44
C THR A 136 -15.45 -14.58 8.62
N SER A 137 -15.65 -13.78 7.56
CA SER A 137 -16.88 -13.81 6.75
C SER A 137 -16.60 -13.56 5.26
N THR A 138 -17.57 -13.91 4.41
CA THR A 138 -17.50 -13.63 2.96
C THR A 138 -17.53 -12.14 2.64
N ALA A 139 -18.18 -11.32 3.47
CA ALA A 139 -18.12 -9.87 3.36
C ALA A 139 -16.71 -9.34 3.69
N ALA A 140 -16.11 -9.87 4.76
CA ALA A 140 -14.74 -9.52 5.14
C ALA A 140 -13.70 -9.97 4.10
N LEU A 141 -13.93 -11.07 3.36
CA LEU A 141 -13.08 -11.50 2.24
C LEU A 141 -13.01 -10.45 1.12
N ARG A 142 -14.13 -9.81 0.77
CA ARG A 142 -14.14 -8.76 -0.26
C ARG A 142 -13.40 -7.51 0.20
N ALA A 143 -13.53 -7.19 1.48
CA ALA A 143 -12.82 -6.07 2.10
C ALA A 143 -11.35 -6.39 2.43
N ALA A 144 -10.89 -7.64 2.23
CA ALA A 144 -9.54 -8.06 2.62
C ALA A 144 -8.47 -7.47 1.70
N LEU A 145 -8.80 -7.27 0.42
CA LEU A 145 -7.94 -6.60 -0.55
C LEU A 145 -8.64 -5.31 -0.94
N SER A 146 -8.07 -4.19 -0.50
CA SER A 146 -8.58 -2.85 -0.78
C SER A 146 -7.39 -1.97 -1.10
N MET A 147 -7.40 -1.28 -2.24
CA MET A 147 -6.28 -0.43 -2.69
C MET A 147 -6.78 0.93 -3.19
N PRO A 148 -5.95 1.99 -3.15
CA PRO A 148 -6.34 3.31 -3.67
C PRO A 148 -6.76 3.27 -5.15
N GLY A 149 -7.94 3.81 -5.46
CA GLY A 149 -8.58 3.73 -6.78
C GLY A 149 -8.63 5.04 -7.55
N GLN A 150 -7.90 6.07 -7.12
CA GLN A 150 -7.92 7.40 -7.73
C GLN A 150 -6.57 8.10 -7.59
N THR A 151 -6.37 9.18 -8.35
CA THR A 151 -5.27 10.13 -8.13
C THR A 151 -5.42 10.80 -6.77
N LEU A 152 -4.34 10.87 -6.00
CA LEU A 152 -4.32 11.43 -4.65
C LEU A 152 -3.71 12.84 -4.64
N ALA A 153 -4.24 13.68 -3.78
CA ALA A 153 -3.71 15.00 -3.45
C ALA A 153 -3.05 14.98 -2.05
N LEU A 154 -2.29 16.02 -1.69
CA LEU A 154 -1.55 16.03 -0.42
C LEU A 154 -2.47 16.04 0.81
N GLU A 155 -3.62 16.69 0.70
CA GLU A 155 -4.68 16.75 1.70
C GLU A 155 -5.29 15.39 2.03
N ASP A 156 -5.18 14.41 1.13
CA ASP A 156 -5.67 13.05 1.36
C ASP A 156 -4.84 12.32 2.42
N PHE A 157 -3.63 12.77 2.70
CA PHE A 157 -2.73 12.13 3.65
C PHE A 157 -2.78 12.75 5.05
N ARG A 158 -2.56 11.94 6.07
CA ARG A 158 -2.25 12.40 7.44
C ARG A 158 -0.74 12.43 7.63
N ALA A 159 -0.21 13.48 8.25
CA ALA A 159 1.20 13.53 8.60
C ALA A 159 1.44 12.72 9.88
N VAL A 160 2.38 11.78 9.84
CA VAL A 160 2.78 10.96 10.98
C VAL A 160 4.27 11.08 11.21
N ARG A 161 4.67 11.40 12.43
CA ARG A 161 6.09 11.53 12.79
C ARG A 161 6.83 10.20 12.69
N VAL A 162 8.01 10.22 12.08
CA VAL A 162 8.85 9.01 11.92
C VAL A 162 10.29 9.20 12.38
N GLY A 163 10.75 10.44 12.57
CA GLY A 163 12.12 10.74 12.95
C GLY A 163 12.32 11.16 14.41
N PRO A 164 13.58 11.24 14.87
CA PRO A 164 13.93 11.91 16.12
C PRO A 164 13.61 13.40 16.06
N ASP A 165 13.68 14.03 14.88
CA ASP A 165 13.17 15.38 14.64
C ASP A 165 11.64 15.37 14.54
N ASP A 166 10.98 16.21 15.33
CA ASP A 166 9.53 16.41 15.34
C ASP A 166 8.98 16.85 13.97
N ARG A 167 9.82 17.43 13.12
CA ARG A 167 9.46 17.90 11.77
C ARG A 167 9.57 16.81 10.72
N ASP A 168 10.20 15.66 11.03
CA ASP A 168 10.33 14.53 10.12
C ASP A 168 9.07 13.66 10.12
N VAL A 169 8.32 13.73 9.03
CA VAL A 169 7.02 13.07 8.87
C VAL A 169 6.96 12.18 7.64
N VAL A 170 6.06 11.21 7.66
CA VAL A 170 5.54 10.55 6.46
C VAL A 170 4.09 10.94 6.25
N LEU A 171 3.67 10.92 4.99
CA LEU A 171 2.29 11.16 4.60
C LEU A 171 1.60 9.81 4.47
N VAL A 172 0.73 9.48 5.42
CA VAL A 172 0.02 8.21 5.50
C VAL A 172 -1.38 8.36 4.93
N LEU A 173 -1.75 7.46 4.03
CA LEU A 173 -3.14 7.22 3.65
C LEU A 173 -3.51 5.83 4.15
N ALA A 174 -4.35 5.78 5.19
CA ALA A 174 -4.97 4.54 5.64
C ALA A 174 -6.42 4.46 5.13
N ARG A 175 -6.94 3.26 4.98
CA ARG A 175 -8.34 3.03 4.57
C ARG A 175 -9.35 3.71 5.51
N GLU A 176 -9.08 3.72 6.81
CA GLU A 176 -9.91 4.42 7.80
C GLU A 176 -10.00 5.92 7.53
N ASP A 177 -8.87 6.54 7.15
CA ASP A 177 -8.81 7.97 6.82
C ASP A 177 -9.50 8.26 5.47
N ALA A 178 -9.48 7.29 4.56
CA ALA A 178 -10.07 7.42 3.24
C ALA A 178 -11.58 7.68 3.28
N ALA A 179 -12.30 7.03 4.20
CA ALA A 179 -13.73 7.26 4.37
C ALA A 179 -14.04 8.70 4.79
N ALA A 180 -13.25 9.26 5.72
CA ALA A 180 -13.42 10.63 6.19
C ALA A 180 -13.07 11.67 5.11
N LYS A 181 -12.14 11.32 4.21
CA LYS A 181 -11.63 12.21 3.15
C LYS A 181 -12.23 11.94 1.76
N ALA A 182 -13.25 11.07 1.69
CA ALA A 182 -13.89 10.66 0.43
C ALA A 182 -12.90 10.13 -0.64
N VAL A 183 -11.81 9.49 -0.20
CA VAL A 183 -10.86 8.86 -1.11
C VAL A 183 -11.42 7.54 -1.58
N HIS A 184 -11.54 7.34 -2.90
CA HIS A 184 -12.05 6.10 -3.46
C HIS A 184 -11.04 4.95 -3.33
N TRP A 185 -11.49 3.83 -2.76
CA TRP A 185 -10.75 2.58 -2.68
C TRP A 185 -11.51 1.49 -3.44
N ILE A 186 -10.76 0.66 -4.16
CA ILE A 186 -11.31 -0.48 -4.90
C ILE A 186 -11.09 -1.74 -4.06
N ASP A 187 -12.19 -2.39 -3.71
CA ASP A 187 -12.21 -3.68 -3.03
C ASP A 187 -12.21 -4.82 -4.07
N GLY A 188 -11.54 -5.92 -3.75
CA GLY A 188 -11.50 -7.11 -4.61
C GLY A 188 -11.56 -8.40 -3.81
N ALA A 189 -12.26 -9.40 -4.36
CA ALA A 189 -12.34 -10.72 -3.72
C ALA A 189 -11.06 -11.53 -3.95
N SER A 190 -10.24 -11.15 -4.95
CA SER A 190 -8.95 -11.73 -5.28
C SER A 190 -7.98 -10.70 -5.84
N GLU A 191 -6.70 -11.07 -5.91
CA GLU A 191 -5.67 -10.33 -6.66
C GLU A 191 -6.15 -10.05 -8.10
N ASN A 192 -6.74 -11.06 -8.76
CA ASN A 192 -7.17 -10.92 -10.16
C ASN A 192 -8.27 -9.86 -10.34
N ASP A 193 -9.28 -9.85 -9.46
CA ASP A 193 -10.36 -8.86 -9.52
C ASP A 193 -9.83 -7.42 -9.47
N LEU A 194 -8.80 -7.19 -8.66
CA LEU A 194 -8.16 -5.87 -8.57
C LEU A 194 -7.26 -5.58 -9.76
N LEU A 195 -6.51 -6.55 -10.28
CA LEU A 195 -5.62 -6.31 -11.42
C LEU A 195 -6.38 -5.98 -12.71
N LEU A 196 -7.66 -6.35 -12.81
CA LEU A 196 -8.54 -5.91 -13.90
C LEU A 196 -8.91 -4.42 -13.83
N THR A 197 -8.86 -3.81 -12.64
CA THR A 197 -9.22 -2.39 -12.46
C THR A 197 -8.01 -1.46 -12.53
N TYR A 198 -6.79 -1.99 -12.30
CA TYR A 198 -5.57 -1.21 -12.29
C TYR A 198 -4.87 -1.14 -13.65
N PRO A 199 -4.06 -0.09 -13.89
CA PRO A 199 -3.30 0.06 -15.14
C PRO A 199 -2.40 -1.15 -15.45
N LEU A 200 -1.99 -1.25 -16.72
CA LEU A 200 -1.00 -2.22 -17.17
C LEU A 200 0.36 -2.06 -16.45
N PRO A 201 1.23 -3.10 -16.48
CA PRO A 201 2.55 -3.04 -15.87
C PRO A 201 3.33 -1.78 -16.20
N LEU A 202 3.97 -1.21 -15.18
CA LEU A 202 4.80 -0.01 -15.34
C LEU A 202 6.29 -0.40 -15.24
N GLU A 203 7.06 -0.10 -16.28
CA GLU A 203 8.50 -0.38 -16.37
C GLU A 203 9.31 0.18 -15.18
N ALA A 204 8.84 1.26 -14.56
CA ALA A 204 9.50 1.84 -13.39
C ALA A 204 9.52 0.92 -12.15
N TYR A 205 8.59 -0.05 -12.06
CA TYR A 205 8.40 -0.92 -10.89
C TYR A 205 8.40 -2.40 -11.23
N GLU A 206 7.89 -2.76 -12.40
CA GLU A 206 7.76 -4.15 -12.84
C GLU A 206 8.89 -4.53 -13.80
N ASP A 207 9.39 -5.76 -13.66
CA ASP A 207 10.38 -6.35 -14.55
C ASP A 207 9.69 -6.79 -15.84
N MET A 208 9.83 -5.98 -16.89
CA MET A 208 9.25 -6.23 -18.20
C MET A 208 9.91 -7.38 -18.97
N THR A 209 11.03 -7.90 -18.45
CA THR A 209 11.81 -9.01 -19.05
C THR A 209 11.59 -10.34 -18.34
N ALA A 210 10.96 -10.33 -17.17
CA ALA A 210 10.62 -11.54 -16.45
C ALA A 210 9.65 -12.43 -17.24
N GLU A 211 9.70 -13.73 -16.99
CA GLU A 211 8.76 -14.67 -17.58
C GLU A 211 7.32 -14.30 -17.19
N LEU A 212 6.42 -14.28 -18.19
CA LEU A 212 5.02 -13.94 -18.00
C LEU A 212 4.36 -14.90 -17.01
N GLN A 213 3.93 -14.36 -15.87
CA GLN A 213 3.18 -15.11 -14.86
C GLN A 213 1.69 -14.80 -14.98
N TRP A 214 0.90 -15.83 -15.25
CA TRP A 214 -0.56 -15.72 -15.25
C TRP A 214 -1.12 -15.89 -13.84
N SER A 215 -2.09 -15.05 -13.47
CA SER A 215 -2.92 -15.33 -12.30
C SER A 215 -3.65 -16.65 -12.50
N ARG A 216 -3.51 -17.58 -11.56
CA ARG A 216 -4.32 -18.80 -11.58
C ARG A 216 -5.72 -18.49 -11.01
N PRO A 217 -6.80 -18.99 -11.64
CA PRO A 217 -8.15 -18.92 -11.08
C PRO A 217 -8.27 -19.55 -9.69
#